data_AF-A0A182U4H4-F1
#
_entry.id   AF-A0A182U4H4-F1
#
_cell.length_a   1.000
_cell.length_b   1.000
_cell.length_c   1.000
_cell.angle_alpha   90.00
_cell.angle_beta   90.00
_cell.angle_gamma   90.00
#
_symmetry.space_group_name_H-M   'P 1'
#
loop_
_entity.id
_entity.type
_entity.pdbx_description
1 polymer ?
#
loop_
_entity_poly.entity_id
_entity_poly.type
_entity_poly.pdbx_seq_one_letter_code
_entity_poly.pdbx_strand_id
1 'polypeptide(L)'
;MLDVVRVETRSNIMFSFLSVGWGLISDIDIESERLRAIGGQRFTVWSVHRLISLRTYQGKVSYLPALVSPVSGAGGEGLHGGGGGIGTLKHSVSYNTTLNCRDCRAGLGGQDGTNGSCDACDTNFSDVLSLETGTNLDSFRPRIDSWYSATSRKSTYFSTVDSIYESDKASNDDPTQCGPNGGTASHVQMYGPPSRLPALTASIPDSWQTIAGEFVMVHAAYQTHLSTECYFAPQSRLNDGIIWLLIIRAGVSRSQLLSFLLGLSSGTHLPLQPNEYIQMVPVSAFRIEPAGTNGHMTVDGEKVECGPIQGEVFPSLGKVMVPK
;
A
#
# COMPACT_ATOMS: atom_id res chain seq x y z
N MET A 1 14.48 4.74 3.78
CA MET A 1 13.78 4.30 2.56
C MET A 1 12.74 3.27 2.97
N LEU A 2 11.74 3.05 2.14
CA LEU A 2 10.61 2.17 2.38
C LEU A 2 10.48 1.19 1.21
N ASP A 3 10.30 -0.09 1.50
CA ASP A 3 9.95 -1.09 0.51
C ASP A 3 8.50 -0.94 0.06
N VAL A 4 8.28 -1.13 -1.23
CA VAL A 4 6.95 -1.07 -1.82
C VAL A 4 6.70 -2.38 -2.55
N VAL A 5 5.53 -2.96 -2.35
CA VAL A 5 5.12 -4.20 -3.02
C VAL A 5 4.20 -3.87 -4.17
N ARG A 6 4.56 -4.32 -5.38
CA ARG A 6 3.65 -4.27 -6.52
C ARG A 6 2.73 -5.48 -6.41
N VAL A 7 1.44 -5.22 -6.27
CA VAL A 7 0.39 -6.22 -6.15
C VAL A 7 -0.43 -6.25 -7.43
N GLU A 8 -0.57 -7.42 -8.01
CA GLU A 8 -1.34 -7.66 -9.22
C GLU A 8 -2.50 -8.59 -8.90
N THR A 9 -3.72 -8.09 -9.15
CA THR A 9 -4.96 -8.86 -9.08
C THR A 9 -5.43 -9.20 -10.49
N ARG A 10 -6.57 -9.88 -10.63
CA ARG A 10 -7.18 -10.16 -11.94
C ARG A 10 -7.51 -8.90 -12.75
N SER A 11 -7.87 -7.81 -12.06
CA SER A 11 -8.43 -6.62 -12.69
C SER A 11 -7.50 -5.41 -12.63
N ASN A 12 -6.62 -5.33 -11.64
CA ASN A 12 -5.84 -4.12 -11.37
C ASN A 12 -4.42 -4.44 -10.90
N ILE A 13 -3.52 -3.50 -11.18
CA ILE A 13 -2.18 -3.45 -10.58
C ILE A 13 -2.18 -2.30 -9.60
N MET A 14 -1.74 -2.56 -8.37
CA MET A 14 -1.66 -1.59 -7.29
C MET A 14 -0.31 -1.68 -6.59
N PHE A 15 0.05 -0.64 -5.85
CA PHE A 15 1.23 -0.64 -4.99
C PHE A 15 0.75 -0.62 -3.54
N SER A 16 1.36 -1.46 -2.72
CA SER A 16 1.01 -1.70 -1.33
C SER A 16 2.26 -1.55 -0.47
N PHE A 17 2.11 -0.94 0.70
CA PHE A 17 3.24 -0.65 1.60
C PHE A 17 3.08 -1.25 2.99
N LEU A 18 1.93 -1.84 3.29
CA LEU A 18 1.63 -2.42 4.60
C LEU A 18 1.48 -3.94 4.52
N SER A 19 0.45 -4.44 3.81
CA SER A 19 0.12 -5.86 3.83
C SER A 19 -0.88 -6.32 2.76
N VAL A 20 -0.91 -7.64 2.53
CA VAL A 20 -1.95 -8.34 1.79
C VAL A 20 -2.47 -9.51 2.63
N GLY A 21 -3.77 -9.57 2.87
CA GLY A 21 -4.40 -10.56 3.73
C GLY A 21 -5.47 -11.39 3.02
N TRP A 22 -5.59 -12.66 3.39
CA TRP A 22 -6.67 -13.56 3.01
C TRP A 22 -7.06 -14.45 4.20
N GLY A 23 -8.35 -14.52 4.51
CA GLY A 23 -8.90 -15.38 5.57
C GLY A 23 -9.04 -14.69 6.91
N LEU A 24 -8.75 -15.38 8.02
CA LEU A 24 -9.10 -14.99 9.40
C LEU A 24 -8.93 -13.50 9.75
N ILE A 25 -7.74 -12.90 9.55
CA ILE A 25 -7.52 -11.48 9.89
C ILE A 25 -8.37 -10.57 9.00
N SER A 26 -8.35 -10.79 7.68
CA SER A 26 -9.17 -10.02 6.74
C SER A 26 -10.68 -10.16 7.02
N ASP A 27 -11.11 -11.33 7.47
CA ASP A 27 -12.48 -11.58 7.92
C ASP A 27 -12.83 -10.76 9.16
N ILE A 28 -11.94 -10.75 10.16
CA ILE A 28 -12.11 -9.97 11.37
C ILE A 28 -12.15 -8.48 11.03
N ASP A 29 -11.24 -8.00 10.19
CA ASP A 29 -11.16 -6.59 9.79
C ASP A 29 -12.47 -6.14 9.13
N ILE A 30 -12.97 -6.89 8.14
CA ILE A 30 -14.17 -6.51 7.38
C ILE A 30 -15.47 -6.75 8.17
N GLU A 31 -15.63 -7.89 8.83
CA GLU A 31 -16.88 -8.19 9.52
C GLU A 31 -17.04 -7.39 10.82
N SER A 32 -15.93 -7.00 11.45
CA SER A 32 -15.94 -6.17 12.66
C SER A 32 -16.34 -4.72 12.44
N GLU A 33 -16.36 -4.23 11.19
CA GLU A 33 -16.90 -2.92 10.87
C GLU A 33 -18.38 -2.76 11.27
N ARG A 34 -19.14 -3.87 11.36
CA ARG A 34 -20.52 -3.85 11.88
C ARG A 34 -20.60 -3.40 13.35
N LEU A 35 -19.50 -3.54 14.09
CA LEU A 35 -19.35 -3.17 15.49
C LEU A 35 -18.46 -1.92 15.64
N ARG A 36 -18.36 -1.05 14.62
CA ARG A 36 -17.55 0.17 14.68
C ARG A 36 -17.89 1.07 15.88
N ALA A 37 -19.12 1.01 16.39
CA ALA A 37 -19.57 1.76 17.57
C ALA A 37 -18.83 1.42 18.87
N ILE A 38 -18.27 0.20 19.03
CA ILE A 38 -17.54 -0.21 20.24
C ILE A 38 -16.02 0.03 20.15
N GLY A 39 -15.58 0.78 19.14
CA GLY A 39 -14.16 1.13 18.94
C GLY A 39 -13.28 -0.10 18.71
N GLY A 40 -12.04 -0.06 19.20
CA GLY A 40 -11.04 -1.12 18.99
C GLY A 40 -11.45 -2.50 19.54
N GLN A 41 -12.37 -2.56 20.51
CA GLN A 41 -12.85 -3.83 21.08
C GLN A 41 -13.57 -4.71 20.05
N ARG A 42 -14.04 -4.14 18.93
CA ARG A 42 -14.67 -4.87 17.83
C ARG A 42 -13.80 -6.01 17.31
N PHE A 43 -12.48 -5.82 17.25
CA PHE A 43 -11.54 -6.82 16.77
C PHE A 43 -11.49 -8.01 17.74
N THR A 44 -11.47 -7.75 19.05
CA THR A 44 -11.48 -8.80 20.09
C THR A 44 -12.78 -9.60 20.05
N VAL A 45 -13.93 -8.93 20.00
CA VAL A 45 -15.25 -9.60 19.98
C VAL A 45 -15.37 -10.49 18.74
N TRP A 46 -14.98 -9.99 17.57
CA TRP A 46 -15.01 -10.79 16.35
C TRP A 46 -13.96 -11.90 16.32
N SER A 47 -12.78 -11.67 16.90
CA SER A 47 -11.77 -12.71 17.06
C SER A 47 -12.29 -13.89 17.89
N VAL A 48 -12.99 -13.62 19.00
CA VAL A 48 -13.62 -14.67 19.83
C VAL A 48 -14.71 -15.40 19.05
N HIS A 49 -15.60 -14.66 18.37
CA HIS A 49 -16.63 -15.26 17.53
C HIS A 49 -16.03 -16.17 16.45
N ARG A 50 -14.94 -15.72 15.80
CA ARG A 50 -14.21 -16.46 14.78
C ARG A 50 -13.44 -17.65 15.31
N LEU A 51 -12.95 -17.59 16.54
CA LEU A 51 -12.29 -18.71 17.20
C LEU A 51 -13.29 -19.85 17.50
N ILE A 52 -14.53 -19.49 17.87
CA ILE A 52 -15.62 -20.46 18.09
C ILE A 52 -16.08 -21.04 16.75
N SER A 53 -16.38 -20.17 15.78
CA SER A 53 -16.85 -20.50 14.43
C SER A 53 -15.75 -20.31 13.38
N LEU A 54 -14.70 -21.14 13.49
CA LEU A 54 -13.52 -21.05 12.64
C LEU A 54 -13.86 -21.47 11.21
N ARG A 55 -13.50 -20.62 10.24
CA ARG A 55 -13.59 -20.92 8.81
C ARG A 55 -12.22 -21.32 8.27
N THR A 56 -12.24 -22.17 7.26
CA THR A 56 -11.06 -22.55 6.48
C THR A 56 -11.32 -22.22 5.01
N TYR A 57 -10.24 -22.02 4.29
CA TYR A 57 -10.21 -21.52 2.94
C TYR A 57 -9.34 -22.42 2.08
N GLN A 58 -9.95 -23.04 1.08
CA GLN A 58 -9.25 -23.86 0.10
C GLN A 58 -8.51 -22.97 -0.90
N GLY A 59 -7.25 -23.29 -1.19
CA GLY A 59 -6.49 -22.57 -2.19
C GLY A 59 -5.07 -23.09 -2.36
N LYS A 60 -4.27 -22.28 -3.04
CA LYS A 60 -2.86 -22.54 -3.28
C LYS A 60 -2.06 -21.27 -2.98
N VAL A 61 -1.00 -21.42 -2.20
CA VAL A 61 -0.07 -20.35 -1.86
C VAL A 61 1.28 -20.73 -2.43
N SER A 62 1.82 -19.88 -3.29
CA SER A 62 3.13 -20.07 -3.89
C SER A 62 4.00 -18.88 -3.54
N TYR A 63 5.27 -19.10 -3.23
CA TYR A 63 6.17 -18.03 -2.85
C TYR A 63 7.61 -18.30 -3.25
N LEU A 64 8.38 -17.21 -3.40
CA LEU A 64 9.80 -17.23 -3.65
C LEU A 64 10.53 -16.83 -2.36
N PRO A 65 11.24 -17.75 -1.68
CA PRO A 65 11.98 -17.44 -0.46
C PRO A 65 12.94 -16.26 -0.66
N ALA A 66 13.05 -15.40 0.35
CA ALA A 66 14.05 -14.35 0.35
C ALA A 66 15.43 -14.95 0.65
N LEU A 67 16.48 -14.44 0.01
CA LEU A 67 17.85 -14.76 0.37
C LEU A 67 18.18 -14.04 1.69
N VAL A 68 17.91 -14.70 2.81
CA VAL A 68 18.30 -14.20 4.13
C VAL A 68 19.79 -14.49 4.29
N SER A 69 20.64 -13.49 4.07
CA SER A 69 22.06 -13.58 4.46
C SER A 69 22.13 -13.78 5.98
N PRO A 70 22.68 -14.90 6.48
CA PRO A 70 22.79 -15.10 7.93
C PRO A 70 23.70 -14.01 8.50
N VAL A 71 23.17 -13.20 9.40
CA VAL A 71 23.96 -12.22 10.16
C VAL A 71 24.78 -13.01 11.19
N SER A 72 25.97 -13.45 10.79
CA SER A 72 27.02 -13.83 11.72
C SER A 72 27.66 -12.54 12.25
N GLY A 73 27.53 -12.29 13.54
CA GLY A 73 28.24 -11.21 14.22
C GLY A 73 29.75 -11.45 14.16
N ALA A 74 30.46 -10.67 13.36
CA ALA A 74 31.86 -10.31 13.51
C ALA A 74 32.16 -9.18 12.50
N GLY A 75 32.80 -8.11 12.96
CA GLY A 75 33.08 -6.93 12.14
C GLY A 75 34.07 -7.16 11.00
N GLY A 76 34.09 -6.22 10.06
CA GLY A 76 35.17 -6.10 9.06
C GLY A 76 34.69 -5.82 7.65
N GLU A 77 34.73 -4.54 7.29
CA GLU A 77 35.09 -3.95 5.99
C GLU A 77 34.35 -4.33 4.70
N GLY A 78 34.15 -3.30 3.87
CA GLY A 78 33.17 -3.31 2.79
C GLY A 78 33.63 -3.98 1.51
N LEU A 79 32.66 -4.24 0.64
CA LEU A 79 32.90 -4.46 -0.77
C LEU A 79 31.73 -3.90 -1.59
N HIS A 80 32.02 -2.86 -2.36
CA HIS A 80 31.16 -2.32 -3.41
C HIS A 80 31.03 -3.37 -4.53
N GLY A 81 29.84 -3.94 -4.71
CA GLY A 81 29.47 -4.76 -5.86
C GLY A 81 28.41 -4.03 -6.70
N GLY A 82 28.76 -3.71 -7.94
CA GLY A 82 28.00 -2.85 -8.84
C GLY A 82 26.60 -3.37 -9.20
N GLY A 83 25.58 -2.57 -8.87
CA GLY A 83 24.23 -2.71 -9.39
C GLY A 83 24.05 -1.86 -10.64
N GLY A 84 23.74 -2.50 -11.77
CA GLY A 84 23.32 -1.82 -12.99
C GLY A 84 22.16 -0.88 -12.72
N GLY A 85 22.28 0.36 -13.21
CA GLY A 85 21.36 1.45 -12.92
C GLY A 85 19.91 1.11 -13.23
N ILE A 86 19.10 1.02 -12.18
CA ILE A 86 17.65 1.15 -12.26
C ILE A 86 17.38 2.62 -12.61
N GLY A 87 16.76 2.85 -13.77
CA GLY A 87 16.43 4.18 -14.26
C GLY A 87 15.67 4.99 -13.21
N THR A 88 16.17 6.20 -12.94
CA THR A 88 15.57 7.17 -12.04
C THR A 88 14.13 7.45 -12.47
N LEU A 89 13.15 6.99 -11.69
CA LEU A 89 11.74 7.32 -11.91
C LEU A 89 11.55 8.83 -11.77
N LYS A 90 10.94 9.45 -12.78
CA LYS A 90 10.48 10.84 -12.69
C LYS A 90 9.20 10.85 -11.85
N HIS A 91 9.25 11.51 -10.70
CA HIS A 91 8.10 11.68 -9.82
C HIS A 91 6.93 12.39 -10.51
N SER A 92 5.70 12.04 -10.13
CA SER A 92 4.53 12.88 -10.34
C SER A 92 4.71 14.15 -9.50
N VAL A 93 4.67 15.31 -10.13
CA VAL A 93 4.77 16.62 -9.46
C VAL A 93 3.35 17.02 -9.06
N SER A 94 3.06 17.13 -7.77
CA SER A 94 1.86 17.85 -7.32
C SER A 94 2.12 19.34 -7.54
N TYR A 95 1.43 19.97 -8.49
CA TYR A 95 1.45 21.42 -8.61
C TYR A 95 0.67 22.02 -7.43
N ASN A 96 1.39 22.41 -6.38
CA ASN A 96 0.89 23.47 -5.51
C ASN A 96 1.18 24.77 -6.27
N THR A 97 0.19 25.28 -6.99
CA THR A 97 0.26 26.57 -7.69
C THR A 97 0.48 27.67 -6.65
N THR A 98 1.73 28.09 -6.47
CA THR A 98 2.15 29.48 -6.10
C THR A 98 3.62 29.65 -5.73
N LEU A 99 4.50 28.64 -5.71
CA LEU A 99 5.87 28.85 -5.20
C LEU A 99 7.04 28.65 -6.18
N ASN A 100 6.80 28.46 -7.48
CA ASN A 100 7.89 28.38 -8.46
C ASN A 100 7.55 28.95 -9.84
N CYS A 101 6.96 30.16 -9.89
CA CYS A 101 6.94 30.90 -11.16
C CYS A 101 8.32 31.51 -11.40
N ARG A 102 9.05 30.96 -12.38
CA ARG A 102 10.43 31.35 -12.71
C ARG A 102 10.50 32.77 -13.30
N ASP A 103 9.40 33.25 -13.89
CA ASP A 103 9.32 34.56 -14.55
C ASP A 103 9.17 35.73 -13.57
N CYS A 104 8.74 35.49 -12.32
CA CYS A 104 8.63 36.54 -11.30
C CYS A 104 9.97 36.85 -10.59
N ARG A 105 11.01 36.01 -10.75
CA ARG A 105 12.31 36.20 -10.09
C ARG A 105 13.21 37.23 -10.79
N ALA A 106 12.83 37.69 -11.99
CA ALA A 106 13.59 38.66 -12.78
C ALA A 106 13.22 40.14 -12.51
N GLY A 107 12.52 40.45 -11.41
CA GLY A 107 11.96 41.79 -11.15
C GLY A 107 12.73 42.70 -10.17
N LEU A 108 13.98 42.41 -9.80
CA LEU A 108 14.77 43.28 -8.88
C LEU A 108 15.90 44.04 -9.59
N GLY A 109 15.68 44.48 -10.82
CA GLY A 109 16.62 45.37 -11.50
C GLY A 109 16.01 46.07 -12.72
N GLY A 110 15.57 47.32 -12.53
CA GLY A 110 15.62 48.41 -13.52
C GLY A 110 14.80 48.30 -14.81
N GLN A 111 13.84 49.22 -14.94
CA GLN A 111 13.34 49.87 -16.18
C GLN A 111 13.31 49.02 -17.48
N ASP A 112 12.14 48.48 -17.85
CA ASP A 112 11.42 48.93 -19.05
C ASP A 112 10.01 48.33 -19.10
N GLY A 113 9.05 49.09 -19.62
CA GLY A 113 7.65 48.71 -19.65
C GLY A 113 7.32 47.72 -20.77
N THR A 114 7.03 46.47 -20.42
CA THR A 114 6.17 45.59 -21.23
C THR A 114 5.29 44.74 -20.30
N ASN A 115 3.98 44.91 -20.45
CA ASN A 115 2.95 44.30 -19.63
C ASN A 115 2.71 42.86 -20.12
N GLY A 116 3.47 41.89 -19.61
CA GLY A 116 3.22 40.46 -19.83
C GLY A 116 2.13 39.98 -18.90
N SER A 117 0.92 39.79 -19.41
CA SER A 117 -0.19 39.15 -18.68
C SER A 117 0.13 37.66 -18.51
N CYS A 118 0.17 37.18 -17.26
CA CYS A 118 0.15 35.76 -16.94
C CYS A 118 -1.29 35.32 -16.64
N ASP A 119 -1.87 34.44 -17.44
CA ASP A 119 -3.20 33.86 -17.15
C ASP A 119 -3.24 33.06 -15.83
N ALA A 120 -2.07 32.74 -15.25
CA ALA A 120 -1.96 32.03 -13.97
C ALA A 120 -2.03 32.96 -12.72
N CYS A 121 -1.99 34.28 -12.90
CA CYS A 121 -1.95 35.24 -11.81
C CYS A 121 -3.24 36.08 -11.65
N ASP A 122 -4.21 35.90 -12.55
CA ASP A 122 -5.46 36.70 -12.59
C ASP A 122 -6.64 36.07 -11.81
N THR A 123 -6.36 35.09 -10.95
CA THR A 123 -7.37 34.64 -9.97
C THR A 123 -7.37 35.62 -8.80
N ASN A 124 -8.32 36.56 -8.85
CA ASN A 124 -8.60 37.60 -7.87
C ASN A 124 -8.91 36.99 -6.48
N PHE A 125 -7.86 36.60 -5.74
CA PHE A 125 -7.96 35.99 -4.41
C PHE A 125 -8.40 37.01 -3.33
N SER A 126 -8.48 38.30 -3.65
CA SER A 126 -8.97 39.34 -2.74
C SER A 126 -10.48 39.31 -2.52
N ASP A 127 -11.25 38.74 -3.46
CA ASP A 127 -12.72 38.79 -3.40
C ASP A 127 -13.33 37.65 -2.56
N VAL A 128 -12.58 36.55 -2.37
CA VAL A 128 -13.06 35.38 -1.62
C VAL A 128 -12.91 35.55 -0.10
N LEU A 129 -11.93 36.34 0.36
CA LEU A 129 -11.81 36.70 1.78
C LEU A 129 -12.89 37.66 2.27
N SER A 130 -13.67 38.26 1.36
CA SER A 130 -14.69 39.25 1.72
C SER A 130 -16.12 38.68 1.74
N LEU A 131 -16.34 37.40 1.42
CA LEU A 131 -17.68 36.79 1.40
C LEU A 131 -18.04 35.89 2.60
N GLU A 132 -17.12 35.60 3.53
CA GLU A 132 -17.44 34.78 4.72
C GLU A 132 -18.12 35.55 5.87
N THR A 133 -18.23 36.88 5.79
CA THR A 133 -18.94 37.69 6.80
C THR A 133 -20.36 38.12 6.40
N GLY A 134 -20.86 37.66 5.24
CA GLY A 134 -22.22 37.96 4.77
C GLY A 134 -23.24 36.93 5.25
N THR A 135 -24.02 37.27 6.27
CA THR A 135 -25.25 36.54 6.62
C THR A 135 -26.29 36.74 5.52
N ASN A 136 -26.43 35.82 4.54
CA ASN A 136 -27.72 35.43 3.91
C ASN A 136 -27.57 34.48 2.70
N LEU A 137 -28.62 33.67 2.54
CA LEU A 137 -29.05 32.84 1.40
C LEU A 137 -28.40 31.47 1.15
N ASP A 138 -29.07 30.46 1.69
CA ASP A 138 -29.76 29.40 0.93
C ASP A 138 -29.37 29.24 -0.54
N SER A 139 -28.73 28.10 -0.87
CA SER A 139 -29.06 27.21 -2.01
C SER A 139 -27.88 26.45 -2.64
N PHE A 140 -26.98 25.84 -1.88
CA PHE A 140 -26.21 24.68 -2.38
C PHE A 140 -25.99 23.67 -1.26
N ARG A 141 -26.42 22.42 -1.49
CA ARG A 141 -26.09 21.30 -0.60
C ARG A 141 -24.71 20.74 -0.95
N PRO A 142 -23.76 20.66 -0.01
CA PRO A 142 -22.64 19.74 -0.12
C PRO A 142 -22.91 18.49 0.74
N ARG A 143 -22.73 17.32 0.13
CA ARG A 143 -22.62 16.04 0.84
C ARG A 143 -21.32 16.03 1.67
N ILE A 144 -21.47 16.18 2.99
CA ILE A 144 -20.99 15.30 4.08
C ILE A 144 -20.66 13.86 3.57
N ASP A 145 -19.55 13.16 3.85
CA ASP A 145 -18.41 13.31 4.76
C ASP A 145 -17.24 12.41 4.25
N SER A 146 -15.99 12.83 4.49
CA SER A 146 -14.81 11.96 4.51
C SER A 146 -14.15 12.00 5.89
N TRP A 147 -14.29 10.88 6.60
CA TRP A 147 -13.37 10.32 7.61
C TRP A 147 -12.78 11.25 8.68
N TYR A 148 -13.51 11.41 9.79
CA TYR A 148 -12.92 11.85 11.05
C TYR A 148 -12.20 10.70 11.77
N SER A 149 -10.90 10.94 11.94
CA SER A 149 -9.99 10.40 12.92
C SER A 149 -10.62 10.33 14.32
N ALA A 150 -10.80 9.12 14.83
CA ALA A 150 -11.16 8.87 16.22
C ALA A 150 -9.97 8.22 16.93
N THR A 151 -8.92 9.02 17.20
CA THR A 151 -8.11 9.06 18.43
C THR A 151 -6.83 9.86 18.15
N SER A 152 -6.93 11.17 17.94
CA SER A 152 -5.76 12.05 18.09
C SER A 152 -6.18 13.34 18.75
N ARG A 153 -5.67 13.56 19.96
CA ARG A 153 -5.89 14.77 20.75
C ARG A 153 -4.88 15.87 20.44
N LYS A 154 -4.14 15.78 19.33
CA LYS A 154 -3.31 16.86 18.72
C LYS A 154 -2.70 16.38 17.40
N SER A 155 -3.36 16.70 16.29
CA SER A 155 -2.79 17.10 14.98
C SER A 155 -3.87 16.98 13.91
N THR A 156 -4.44 18.11 13.52
CA THR A 156 -5.37 18.22 12.38
C THR A 156 -4.55 18.64 11.18
N TYR A 157 -4.30 17.74 10.23
CA TYR A 157 -3.88 18.15 8.90
C TYR A 157 -5.14 18.62 8.17
N PHE A 158 -5.27 19.93 8.01
CA PHE A 158 -6.26 20.52 7.11
C PHE A 158 -5.89 20.14 5.68
N SER A 159 -6.69 19.30 5.04
CA SER A 159 -6.71 19.25 3.57
C SER A 159 -7.55 20.44 3.12
N THR A 160 -6.94 21.39 2.41
CA THR A 160 -7.66 22.52 1.81
C THR A 160 -8.66 22.00 0.79
N VAL A 161 -9.86 22.58 0.82
CA VAL A 161 -10.90 22.38 -0.21
C VAL A 161 -10.31 22.78 -1.57
N ASP A 162 -10.61 22.01 -2.63
CA ASP A 162 -10.12 22.11 -4.02
C ASP A 162 -8.75 21.51 -4.40
N SER A 163 -8.36 20.37 -3.80
CA SER A 163 -7.33 19.52 -4.43
C SER A 163 -7.92 18.72 -5.60
N ILE A 164 -8.03 19.34 -6.77
CA ILE A 164 -8.33 18.66 -8.03
C ILE A 164 -7.07 17.87 -8.44
N TYR A 165 -7.14 16.54 -8.37
CA TYR A 165 -6.11 15.63 -8.88
C TYR A 165 -6.30 15.43 -10.37
N GLU A 166 -5.89 16.39 -11.18
CA GLU A 166 -5.76 16.19 -12.63
C GLU A 166 -4.34 15.69 -12.93
N SER A 167 -4.24 14.51 -13.55
CA SER A 167 -2.97 14.00 -14.03
C SER A 167 -2.75 14.56 -15.43
N ASP A 168 -1.93 15.61 -15.53
CA ASP A 168 -1.57 16.16 -16.82
C ASP A 168 -0.90 15.08 -17.68
N LYS A 169 -1.49 14.86 -18.86
CA LYS A 169 -0.78 14.21 -19.97
C LYS A 169 0.47 15.04 -20.20
N ALA A 170 1.65 14.47 -19.93
CA ALA A 170 2.90 15.10 -20.31
C ALA A 170 2.87 15.32 -21.83
N SER A 171 2.57 16.54 -22.26
CA SER A 171 2.68 17.01 -23.63
C SER A 171 4.17 17.12 -23.99
N ASN A 172 4.79 15.97 -24.19
CA ASN A 172 5.99 15.88 -25.02
C ASN A 172 5.55 15.42 -26.42
N ASP A 173 4.65 16.18 -27.03
CA ASP A 173 4.50 16.16 -28.48
C ASP A 173 5.73 16.88 -29.05
N ASP A 174 6.73 16.11 -29.47
CA ASP A 174 7.61 16.57 -30.54
C ASP A 174 6.75 16.69 -31.81
N PRO A 175 6.60 17.87 -32.43
CA PRO A 175 5.60 18.10 -33.47
C PRO A 175 5.92 17.46 -34.83
N THR A 176 6.73 16.37 -34.89
CA THR A 176 7.19 15.79 -36.15
C THR A 176 6.82 14.33 -36.44
N GLN A 177 5.95 13.68 -35.67
CA GLN A 177 5.46 12.34 -36.03
C GLN A 177 3.93 12.21 -36.07
N CYS A 178 3.32 12.79 -37.11
CA CYS A 178 2.04 12.31 -37.61
C CYS A 178 2.27 11.18 -38.62
N GLY A 179 2.08 9.93 -38.19
CA GLY A 179 1.90 8.79 -39.10
C GLY A 179 0.48 8.77 -39.69
N PRO A 180 0.25 8.27 -40.92
CA PRO A 180 -0.98 8.55 -41.69
C PRO A 180 -2.25 7.81 -41.24
N ASN A 181 -2.25 7.05 -40.15
CA ASN A 181 -3.40 6.23 -39.78
C ASN A 181 -3.86 6.56 -38.35
N GLY A 182 -4.94 7.35 -38.27
CA GLY A 182 -5.60 7.79 -37.03
C GLY A 182 -6.28 6.67 -36.25
N GLY A 183 -5.47 5.79 -35.65
CA GLY A 183 -5.89 4.92 -34.56
C GLY A 183 -5.21 5.38 -33.28
N THR A 184 -5.95 6.00 -32.36
CA THR A 184 -5.46 6.25 -30.99
C THR A 184 -5.27 4.90 -30.30
N ALA A 185 -4.08 4.31 -30.43
CA ALA A 185 -3.68 3.20 -29.57
C ALA A 185 -3.68 3.73 -28.14
N SER A 186 -4.54 3.19 -27.28
CA SER A 186 -4.52 3.46 -25.85
C SER A 186 -3.19 2.98 -25.30
N HIS A 187 -2.19 3.86 -25.23
CA HIS A 187 -0.91 3.56 -24.64
C HIS A 187 -1.14 3.34 -23.14
N VAL A 188 -1.15 2.09 -22.68
CA VAL A 188 -1.20 1.76 -21.26
C VAL A 188 0.13 2.21 -20.66
N GLN A 189 0.15 3.43 -20.14
CA GLN A 189 1.32 3.96 -19.45
C GLN A 189 1.44 3.26 -18.10
N MET A 190 2.32 2.26 -18.02
CA MET A 190 2.67 1.63 -16.76
C MET A 190 3.54 2.59 -15.95
N TYR A 191 3.02 3.05 -14.82
CA TYR A 191 3.79 3.80 -13.83
C TYR A 191 4.47 2.82 -12.87
N GLY A 192 5.80 2.90 -12.75
CA GLY A 192 6.59 2.09 -11.82
C GLY A 192 7.51 1.07 -12.52
N PRO A 193 8.34 0.34 -11.74
CA PRO A 193 9.27 -0.63 -12.28
C PRO A 193 8.52 -1.80 -12.96
N PRO A 194 9.07 -2.36 -14.05
CA PRO A 194 8.46 -3.51 -14.73
C PRO A 194 8.41 -4.71 -13.79
N SER A 195 7.38 -5.54 -13.95
CA SER A 195 7.28 -6.75 -13.14
C SER A 195 8.35 -7.76 -13.52
N ARG A 196 8.92 -8.43 -12.50
CA ARG A 196 9.82 -9.59 -12.71
C ARG A 196 9.07 -10.92 -12.58
N LEU A 197 7.79 -10.86 -12.24
CA LEU A 197 6.94 -12.03 -12.08
C LEU A 197 6.30 -12.44 -13.41
N PRO A 198 6.06 -13.74 -13.61
CA PRO A 198 5.19 -14.17 -14.70
C PRO A 198 3.77 -13.63 -14.48
N ALA A 199 3.02 -13.49 -15.58
CA ALA A 199 1.62 -13.09 -15.52
C ALA A 199 0.81 -14.01 -14.59
N LEU A 200 -0.25 -13.47 -14.00
CA LEU A 200 -1.10 -14.19 -13.06
C LEU A 200 -1.69 -15.50 -13.64
N THR A 201 -1.92 -15.55 -14.94
CA THR A 201 -2.44 -16.72 -15.68
C THR A 201 -1.37 -17.72 -16.09
N ALA A 202 -0.09 -17.32 -16.08
CA ALA A 202 1.01 -18.20 -16.45
C ALA A 202 1.39 -19.13 -15.29
N SER A 203 1.96 -20.29 -15.62
CA SER A 203 2.47 -21.23 -14.61
C SER A 203 3.58 -20.58 -13.77
N ILE A 204 3.61 -20.95 -12.49
CA ILE A 204 4.65 -20.50 -11.57
C ILE A 204 5.97 -21.23 -11.91
N PRO A 205 7.14 -20.58 -11.84
CA PRO A 205 8.43 -21.21 -12.11
C PRO A 205 8.80 -22.25 -11.05
N ASP A 206 9.63 -23.24 -11.41
CA ASP A 206 10.06 -24.34 -10.51
C ASP A 206 10.88 -23.86 -9.29
N SER A 207 11.44 -22.65 -9.33
CA SER A 207 12.17 -22.05 -8.20
C SER A 207 11.27 -21.66 -7.03
N TRP A 208 9.95 -21.63 -7.23
CA TRP A 208 8.98 -21.26 -6.21
C TRP A 208 8.56 -22.47 -5.40
N GLN A 209 8.30 -22.24 -4.12
CA GLN A 209 7.66 -23.23 -3.27
C GLN A 209 6.15 -23.06 -3.34
N THR A 210 5.44 -24.17 -3.42
CA THR A 210 3.98 -24.20 -3.55
C THR A 210 3.38 -25.04 -2.43
N ILE A 211 2.38 -24.49 -1.76
CA ILE A 211 1.57 -25.15 -0.76
C ILE A 211 0.11 -25.11 -1.22
N ALA A 212 -0.48 -26.28 -1.48
CA ALA A 212 -1.90 -26.42 -1.77
C ALA A 212 -2.62 -27.05 -0.57
N GLY A 213 -3.83 -26.59 -0.28
CA GLY A 213 -4.67 -27.15 0.79
C GLY A 213 -5.63 -26.14 1.40
N GLU A 214 -5.99 -26.41 2.65
CA GLU A 214 -6.86 -25.53 3.44
C GLU A 214 -6.06 -24.64 4.38
N PHE A 215 -6.46 -23.38 4.43
CA PHE A 215 -5.84 -22.35 5.25
C PHE A 215 -6.88 -21.70 6.15
N VAL A 216 -6.50 -21.38 7.37
CA VAL A 216 -7.26 -20.45 8.22
C VAL A 216 -6.99 -19.02 7.76
N MET A 217 -5.73 -18.71 7.43
CA MET A 217 -5.33 -17.42 6.85
C MET A 217 -3.98 -17.50 6.16
N VAL A 218 -3.77 -16.56 5.24
CA VAL A 218 -2.49 -16.24 4.64
C VAL A 218 -2.35 -14.72 4.67
N HIS A 219 -1.25 -14.20 5.21
CA HIS A 219 -1.07 -12.76 5.38
C HIS A 219 0.38 -12.38 5.13
N ALA A 220 0.60 -11.54 4.13
CA ALA A 220 1.87 -10.96 3.78
C ALA A 220 1.98 -9.58 4.43
N ALA A 221 3.01 -9.35 5.23
CA ALA A 221 3.28 -8.04 5.85
C ALA A 221 4.68 -7.55 5.49
N TYR A 222 4.83 -6.24 5.32
CA TYR A 222 6.12 -5.60 4.98
C TYR A 222 6.61 -4.66 6.08
N GLN A 223 5.76 -4.41 7.08
CA GLN A 223 6.06 -3.59 8.24
C GLN A 223 6.00 -4.44 9.51
N THR A 224 6.67 -3.93 10.54
CA THR A 224 6.64 -4.55 11.87
C THR A 224 5.23 -4.60 12.46
N HIS A 225 4.44 -3.54 12.23
CA HIS A 225 3.12 -3.36 12.79
C HIS A 225 2.05 -3.27 11.69
N LEU A 226 0.92 -3.94 11.89
CA LEU A 226 -0.28 -3.77 11.05
C LEU A 226 -1.26 -2.73 11.63
N SER A 227 -1.15 -2.46 12.92
CA SER A 227 -1.87 -1.42 13.64
C SER A 227 -1.09 -1.06 14.90
N THR A 228 -1.54 -0.05 15.67
CA THR A 228 -0.86 0.37 16.91
C THR A 228 -0.71 -0.75 17.93
N GLU A 229 -1.61 -1.74 17.91
CA GLU A 229 -1.66 -2.86 18.86
C GLU A 229 -1.39 -4.22 18.18
N CYS A 230 -0.87 -4.23 16.96
CA CYS A 230 -0.62 -5.46 16.20
C CYS A 230 0.83 -5.51 15.73
N TYR A 231 1.71 -6.02 16.58
CA TYR A 231 3.13 -6.24 16.31
C TYR A 231 3.33 -7.57 15.56
N PHE A 232 3.05 -7.52 14.25
CA PHE A 232 2.87 -8.69 13.39
C PHE A 232 4.17 -9.32 12.88
N ALA A 233 5.16 -8.50 12.47
CA ALA A 233 6.43 -9.01 11.93
C ALA A 233 7.63 -8.41 12.69
N PRO A 234 7.97 -8.93 13.88
CA PRO A 234 9.01 -8.34 14.73
C PRO A 234 10.40 -8.20 14.12
N GLN A 235 10.70 -9.01 13.10
CA GLN A 235 11.99 -9.03 12.42
C GLN A 235 12.06 -8.09 11.20
N SER A 236 10.93 -7.49 10.81
CA SER A 236 10.83 -6.63 9.63
C SER A 236 11.61 -5.33 9.80
N ARG A 237 12.22 -4.87 8.71
CA ARG A 237 12.77 -3.52 8.59
C ARG A 237 12.04 -2.80 7.46
N LEU A 238 12.11 -1.47 7.45
CA LEU A 238 11.45 -0.65 6.42
C LEU A 238 11.98 -0.92 5.02
N ASN A 239 13.21 -1.43 4.89
CA ASN A 239 13.91 -1.56 3.62
C ASN A 239 14.76 -2.83 3.47
N ASP A 240 14.35 -3.94 4.09
CA ASP A 240 15.09 -5.21 4.02
C ASP A 240 14.85 -5.99 2.72
N GLY A 241 13.88 -5.59 1.90
CA GLY A 241 13.46 -6.29 0.70
C GLY A 241 12.76 -7.60 1.01
N ILE A 242 12.14 -7.75 2.19
CA ILE A 242 11.50 -8.98 2.65
C ILE A 242 10.00 -8.75 2.87
N ILE A 243 9.22 -9.69 2.34
CA ILE A 243 7.81 -9.86 2.67
C ILE A 243 7.72 -10.96 3.73
N TRP A 244 7.16 -10.65 4.89
CA TRP A 244 6.90 -11.62 5.95
C TRP A 244 5.57 -12.31 5.69
N LEU A 245 5.63 -13.50 5.08
CA LEU A 245 4.47 -14.29 4.71
C LEU A 245 4.09 -15.25 5.84
N LEU A 246 3.03 -14.90 6.58
CA LEU A 246 2.43 -15.77 7.57
C LEU A 246 1.39 -16.70 6.92
N ILE A 247 1.53 -17.99 7.16
CA ILE A 247 0.61 -19.03 6.70
C ILE A 247 0.11 -19.79 7.93
N ILE A 248 -1.22 -19.82 8.09
CA ILE A 248 -1.89 -20.68 9.07
C ILE A 248 -2.72 -21.72 8.33
N ARG A 249 -2.30 -22.98 8.38
CA ARG A 249 -3.01 -24.11 7.77
C ARG A 249 -4.22 -24.54 8.60
N ALA A 250 -5.22 -25.13 7.93
CA ALA A 250 -6.27 -25.87 8.62
C ALA A 250 -5.69 -27.03 9.44
N GLY A 251 -6.37 -27.41 10.52
CA GLY A 251 -5.89 -28.39 11.49
C GLY A 251 -5.20 -27.80 12.72
N VAL A 252 -4.90 -26.49 12.72
CA VAL A 252 -4.43 -25.77 13.91
C VAL A 252 -5.43 -25.88 15.05
N SER A 253 -4.96 -26.10 16.28
CA SER A 253 -5.85 -26.17 17.43
C SER A 253 -6.38 -24.77 17.80
N ARG A 254 -7.60 -24.70 18.35
CA ARG A 254 -8.17 -23.42 18.81
C ARG A 254 -7.33 -22.78 19.93
N SER A 255 -6.67 -23.57 20.77
CA SER A 255 -5.78 -23.03 21.81
C SER A 255 -4.51 -22.42 21.21
N GLN A 256 -3.93 -23.05 20.18
CA GLN A 256 -2.83 -22.46 19.42
C GLN A 256 -3.25 -21.17 18.72
N LEU A 257 -4.44 -21.16 18.09
CA LEU A 257 -4.95 -19.96 17.44
C LEU A 257 -5.28 -18.84 18.44
N LEU A 258 -5.81 -19.17 19.61
CA LEU A 258 -6.02 -18.21 20.70
C LEU A 258 -4.68 -17.64 21.18
N SER A 259 -3.68 -18.49 21.40
CA SER A 259 -2.33 -18.05 21.79
C SER A 259 -1.70 -17.15 20.73
N PHE A 260 -1.92 -17.46 19.45
CA PHE A 260 -1.51 -16.63 18.33
C PHE A 260 -2.20 -15.25 18.42
N LEU A 261 -3.53 -15.20 18.53
CA LEU A 261 -4.28 -13.93 18.60
C LEU A 261 -3.87 -13.07 19.80
N LEU A 262 -3.67 -13.69 20.98
CA LEU A 262 -3.24 -12.99 22.19
C LEU A 262 -1.79 -12.47 22.09
N GLY A 263 -0.92 -13.15 21.35
CA GLY A 263 0.48 -12.77 21.16
C GLY A 263 0.70 -11.70 20.09
N LEU A 264 -0.35 -11.25 19.37
CA LEU A 264 -0.21 -10.26 18.29
C LEU A 264 0.20 -8.89 18.82
N SER A 265 -0.28 -8.49 20.00
CA SER A 265 0.08 -7.20 20.59
C SER A 265 1.51 -7.17 21.14
N SER A 266 1.97 -8.30 21.69
CA SER A 266 3.33 -8.44 22.23
C SER A 266 4.38 -8.87 21.19
N GLY A 267 3.97 -9.28 19.99
CA GLY A 267 4.86 -9.88 18.99
C GLY A 267 5.35 -11.29 19.33
N THR A 268 4.71 -11.98 20.28
CA THR A 268 5.06 -13.34 20.72
C THR A 268 4.08 -14.40 20.19
N HIS A 269 3.35 -14.08 19.12
CA HIS A 269 2.33 -14.95 18.52
C HIS A 269 2.91 -16.13 17.73
N LEU A 270 4.18 -16.04 17.32
CA LEU A 270 4.85 -17.12 16.60
C LEU A 270 5.33 -18.21 17.57
N PRO A 271 5.11 -19.50 17.25
CA PRO A 271 5.65 -20.60 18.05
C PRO A 271 7.19 -20.56 18.13
N LEU A 272 7.74 -20.79 19.32
CA LEU A 272 9.19 -20.86 19.54
C LEU A 272 9.83 -22.10 18.88
N GLN A 273 9.04 -23.15 18.69
CA GLN A 273 9.45 -24.38 18.02
C GLN A 273 8.80 -24.46 16.64
N PRO A 274 9.45 -25.11 15.66
CA PRO A 274 8.87 -25.32 14.34
C PRO A 274 7.46 -25.91 14.45
N ASN A 275 6.49 -25.22 13.85
CA ASN A 275 5.09 -25.65 13.84
C ASN A 275 4.66 -25.90 12.40
N GLU A 276 4.03 -27.04 12.14
CA GLU A 276 3.52 -27.39 10.82
C GLU A 276 2.37 -26.45 10.38
N TYR A 277 1.57 -25.99 11.33
CA TYR A 277 0.35 -25.23 11.06
C TYR A 277 0.58 -23.73 10.97
N ILE A 278 1.42 -23.15 11.83
CA ILE A 278 1.68 -21.71 11.89
C ILE A 278 3.13 -21.45 11.47
N GLN A 279 3.32 -20.83 10.30
CA GLN A 279 4.63 -20.59 9.71
C GLN A 279 4.75 -19.14 9.27
N MET A 280 5.84 -18.48 9.64
CA MET A 280 6.23 -17.18 9.13
C MET A 280 7.44 -17.38 8.22
N VAL A 281 7.30 -17.09 6.93
CA VAL A 281 8.34 -17.32 5.92
C VAL A 281 8.77 -15.98 5.32
N PRO A 282 10.08 -15.65 5.34
CA PRO A 282 10.59 -14.48 4.62
C PRO A 282 10.63 -14.77 3.11
N VAL A 283 9.92 -13.97 2.33
CA VAL A 283 9.78 -14.15 0.88
C VAL A 283 10.07 -12.85 0.13
N SER A 284 10.46 -12.96 -1.14
CA SER A 284 10.63 -11.79 -2.03
C SER A 284 9.42 -11.59 -2.95
N ALA A 285 8.65 -12.65 -3.17
CA ALA A 285 7.41 -12.62 -3.92
C ALA A 285 6.46 -13.73 -3.47
N PHE A 286 5.17 -13.52 -3.69
CA PHE A 286 4.12 -14.50 -3.40
C PHE A 286 3.02 -14.48 -4.47
N ARG A 287 2.26 -15.57 -4.55
CA ARG A 287 1.01 -15.72 -5.30
C ARG A 287 0.03 -16.52 -4.45
N ILE A 288 -1.14 -15.95 -4.18
CA ILE A 288 -2.23 -16.59 -3.45
C ILE A 288 -3.37 -16.82 -4.45
N GLU A 289 -3.82 -18.06 -4.57
CA GLU A 289 -4.86 -18.50 -5.49
C GLU A 289 -5.99 -19.17 -4.67
N PRO A 290 -7.00 -18.41 -4.23
CA PRO A 290 -8.19 -18.97 -3.60
C PRO A 290 -8.93 -19.88 -4.59
N ALA A 291 -9.37 -21.06 -4.13
CA ALA A 291 -10.12 -22.01 -4.97
C ALA A 291 -11.59 -21.58 -5.20
N GLY A 292 -12.10 -20.64 -4.41
CA GLY A 292 -13.44 -20.10 -4.52
C GLY A 292 -13.50 -18.62 -4.13
N THR A 293 -14.69 -18.06 -4.11
CA THR A 293 -14.94 -16.65 -3.78
C THR A 293 -15.23 -16.42 -2.30
N ASN A 294 -15.05 -17.45 -1.47
CA ASN A 294 -15.34 -17.39 -0.04
C ASN A 294 -14.14 -16.80 0.72
N GLY A 295 -14.43 -15.89 1.64
CA GLY A 295 -13.44 -15.20 2.46
C GLY A 295 -13.17 -13.77 1.99
N HIS A 296 -12.68 -12.95 2.91
CA HIS A 296 -12.25 -11.60 2.59
C HIS A 296 -10.76 -11.58 2.21
N MET A 297 -10.45 -10.80 1.19
CA MET A 297 -9.09 -10.47 0.78
C MET A 297 -8.90 -8.96 0.94
N THR A 298 -7.75 -8.57 1.48
CA THR A 298 -7.43 -7.18 1.76
C THR A 298 -6.05 -6.80 1.24
N VAL A 299 -5.89 -5.56 0.81
CA VAL A 299 -4.61 -4.93 0.47
C VAL A 299 -4.52 -3.62 1.25
N ASP A 300 -3.51 -3.48 2.11
CA ASP A 300 -3.34 -2.37 3.05
C ASP A 300 -4.60 -2.07 3.90
N GLY A 301 -5.37 -3.11 4.22
CA GLY A 301 -6.63 -3.03 4.98
C GLY A 301 -7.88 -2.78 4.12
N GLU A 302 -7.72 -2.42 2.84
CA GLU A 302 -8.83 -2.21 1.91
C GLU A 302 -9.30 -3.51 1.27
N LYS A 303 -10.62 -3.71 1.19
CA LYS A 303 -11.21 -4.91 0.61
C LYS A 303 -10.98 -4.95 -0.90
N VAL A 304 -10.45 -6.08 -1.39
CA VAL A 304 -10.30 -6.36 -2.82
C VAL A 304 -11.14 -7.56 -3.24
N GLU A 305 -11.28 -7.77 -4.55
CA GLU A 305 -11.95 -8.95 -5.09
C GLU A 305 -11.22 -10.23 -4.66
N CYS A 306 -11.97 -11.22 -4.16
CA CYS A 306 -11.39 -12.51 -3.79
C CYS A 306 -11.06 -13.28 -5.07
N GLY A 307 -9.76 -13.43 -5.35
CA GLY A 307 -9.25 -14.15 -6.49
C GLY A 307 -7.73 -14.27 -6.43
N PRO A 308 -7.11 -14.83 -7.48
CA PRO A 308 -5.66 -14.87 -7.61
C PRO A 308 -5.06 -13.48 -7.45
N ILE A 309 -4.05 -13.38 -6.60
CA ILE A 309 -3.31 -12.17 -6.30
C ILE A 309 -1.84 -12.53 -6.20
N GLN A 310 -0.95 -11.69 -6.74
CA GLN A 310 0.49 -11.87 -6.60
C GLN A 310 1.16 -10.57 -6.20
N GLY A 311 2.24 -10.68 -5.44
CA GLY A 311 3.01 -9.54 -4.97
C GLY A 311 4.51 -9.77 -5.15
N GLU A 312 5.25 -8.74 -5.55
CA GLU A 312 6.71 -8.71 -5.46
C GLU A 312 7.21 -7.44 -4.79
N VAL A 313 8.28 -7.58 -4.00
CA VAL A 313 8.90 -6.46 -3.29
C VAL A 313 9.88 -5.69 -4.17
N PHE A 314 9.79 -4.36 -4.10
CA PHE A 314 10.75 -3.43 -4.66
C PHE A 314 11.48 -2.72 -3.52
N PRO A 315 12.75 -3.12 -3.26
CA PRO A 315 13.48 -2.58 -2.14
C PRO A 315 13.73 -1.08 -2.24
N SER A 316 13.58 -0.36 -1.13
CA SER A 316 13.93 1.05 -0.98
C SER A 316 13.30 2.00 -2.01
N LEU A 317 12.11 1.67 -2.53
CA LEU A 317 11.45 2.45 -3.58
C LEU A 317 10.84 3.77 -3.05
N GLY A 318 10.31 3.75 -1.82
CA GLY A 318 9.67 4.89 -1.18
C GLY A 318 10.62 5.69 -0.27
N LYS A 319 10.41 7.02 -0.19
CA LYS A 319 11.08 7.88 0.80
C LYS A 319 10.07 8.35 1.83
N VAL A 320 10.28 7.96 3.08
CA VAL A 320 9.41 8.32 4.21
C VAL A 320 10.21 9.14 5.23
N MET A 321 9.58 10.16 5.79
CA MET A 321 10.12 10.91 6.92
C MET A 321 9.97 10.10 8.19
N VAL A 322 11.08 9.84 8.88
CA VAL A 322 11.09 9.19 10.19
C VAL A 322 11.56 10.24 11.19
N PRO A 323 10.80 10.51 12.27
CA PRO A 323 11.27 11.41 13.32
C PRO A 323 12.56 10.88 13.93
N LYS A 324 13.48 11.79 14.26
CA LYS A 324 14.78 11.46 14.87
C LYS A 324 14.63 10.95 16.28
#